data_AF-A0A2E7MMQ4-F1
#
_entry.id   AF-A0A2E7MMQ4-F1
#
_cell.length_a   1.000
_cell.length_b   1.000
_cell.length_c   1.000
_cell.angle_alpha   90.00
_cell.angle_beta   90.00
_cell.angle_gamma   90.00
#
_symmetry.space_group_name_H-M   'P 1'
#
loop_
_entity.id
_entity.type
_entity.pdbx_description
1 polymer ?
#
loop_
_entity_poly.entity_id
_entity_poly.type
_entity_poly.pdbx_seq_one_letter_code
_entity_poly.pdbx_strand_id
1 'polypeptide(L)'
;MFGIGHMELILLFLLILLIFGAKRIPDMAQGLGKGIKEFRKAMHDVQEEIDVNAPPAAKSSPKIETATPEQTVSQKPAEAAEPATQQAETKKGKLQT
;
A
#
# COMPACT_ATOMS: atom_id res chain seq x y z
N MET A 1 19.63 4.25 -7.95
CA MET A 1 18.85 3.41 -8.90
C MET A 1 17.50 4.08 -9.06
N PHE A 2 17.12 4.41 -10.30
CA PHE A 2 15.93 5.22 -10.65
C PHE A 2 14.65 4.57 -10.12
N GLY A 3 14.20 5.01 -8.94
CA GLY A 3 12.88 4.69 -8.45
C GLY A 3 11.92 5.62 -9.17
N ILE A 4 11.07 5.06 -10.04
CA ILE A 4 10.00 5.82 -10.68
C ILE A 4 9.11 6.35 -9.55
N GLY A 5 9.28 7.62 -9.26
CA GLY A 5 8.52 8.36 -8.28
C GLY A 5 7.10 8.59 -8.77
N HIS A 6 6.22 8.86 -7.83
CA HIS A 6 4.81 9.12 -8.14
C HIS A 6 4.67 10.31 -9.11
N MET A 7 5.60 11.27 -9.04
CA MET A 7 5.65 12.42 -9.94
C MET A 7 5.92 12.06 -11.39
N GLU A 8 6.82 11.11 -11.67
CA GLU A 8 7.12 10.67 -13.04
C GLU A 8 5.95 9.88 -13.63
N LEU A 9 5.27 9.07 -12.80
CA LEU A 9 4.06 8.36 -13.19
C LEU A 9 2.92 9.33 -13.55
N ILE A 10 2.73 10.39 -12.76
CA ILE A 10 1.73 11.44 -13.04
C ILE A 10 2.06 12.17 -14.34
N LEU A 11 3.33 12.51 -14.58
CA LEU A 11 3.75 13.18 -15.82
C LEU A 11 3.47 12.31 -17.06
N LEU A 12 3.79 11.02 -16.98
CA LEU A 12 3.52 10.06 -18.06
C LEU A 12 2.02 9.87 -18.28
N PHE A 13 1.25 9.76 -17.20
CA PHE A 13 -0.20 9.65 -17.28
C PHE A 13 -0.81 10.88 -17.95
N LEU A 14 -0.32 12.09 -17.60
CA LEU A 14 -0.79 13.34 -18.20
C LEU A 14 -0.49 13.38 -19.71
N LEU A 15 0.67 12.88 -20.15
CA LEU A 15 1.02 12.78 -21.58
C LEU A 15 0.06 11.84 -22.33
N ILE A 16 -0.24 10.67 -21.75
CA ILE A 16 -1.21 9.72 -22.30
C ILE A 16 -2.61 10.35 -22.34
N LEU A 17 -3.01 11.05 -21.28
CA LEU A 17 -4.28 11.78 -21.22
C LEU A 17 -4.36 12.90 -22.25
N LEU A 18 -3.26 13.49 -22.67
CA LEU A 18 -3.26 14.50 -23.72
C LEU A 18 -3.50 13.88 -25.11
N ILE A 19 -2.91 12.70 -25.37
CA ILE A 19 -3.06 11.98 -26.63
C ILE A 19 -4.46 11.35 -26.75
N PHE A 20 -4.89 10.64 -25.70
CA PHE A 20 -6.15 9.89 -25.70
C PHE A 20 -7.33 10.72 -25.19
N GLY A 21 -7.10 11.77 -24.40
CA GLY A 21 -8.13 12.57 -23.75
C GLY A 21 -8.58 12.01 -22.39
N ALA A 22 -8.93 12.89 -21.45
CA ALA A 22 -9.40 12.52 -20.10
C ALA A 22 -10.68 11.67 -20.09
N LYS A 23 -11.47 11.69 -21.18
CA LYS A 23 -12.72 10.93 -21.30
C LYS A 23 -12.51 9.48 -21.78
N ARG A 24 -11.42 9.17 -22.51
CA ARG A 24 -11.23 7.85 -23.12
C ARG A 24 -10.74 6.79 -22.15
N ILE A 25 -9.86 7.14 -21.22
CA ILE A 25 -9.35 6.23 -20.18
C ILE A 25 -10.50 5.66 -19.31
N PRO A 26 -11.39 6.47 -18.70
CA PRO A 26 -12.46 5.93 -17.88
C PRO A 26 -13.49 5.14 -18.69
N ASP A 27 -13.77 5.55 -19.93
CA ASP A 27 -14.69 4.86 -20.83
C ASP A 27 -14.19 3.45 -21.19
N MET A 28 -12.91 3.34 -21.59
CA MET A 28 -12.26 2.03 -21.80
C MET A 28 -12.18 1.20 -20.52
N ALA A 29 -11.84 1.81 -19.38
CA ALA A 29 -11.74 1.12 -18.10
C ALA A 29 -13.09 0.56 -17.65
N GLN A 30 -14.19 1.26 -17.90
CA GLN A 30 -15.54 0.77 -17.60
C GLN A 30 -15.91 -0.44 -18.46
N GLY A 31 -15.58 -0.44 -19.76
CA GLY A 31 -15.78 -1.58 -20.65
C GLY A 31 -14.96 -2.81 -20.23
N LEU A 32 -13.65 -2.62 -20.05
CA LEU A 32 -12.73 -3.66 -19.61
C LEU A 32 -13.09 -4.20 -18.22
N GLY A 33 -13.46 -3.32 -17.28
CA GLY A 33 -13.81 -3.69 -15.92
C GLY A 33 -15.06 -4.58 -15.85
N LYS A 34 -16.08 -4.28 -16.65
CA LYS A 34 -17.27 -5.14 -16.78
C LYS A 34 -16.90 -6.51 -17.36
N GLY A 35 -16.13 -6.54 -18.44
CA GLY A 35 -15.68 -7.78 -19.07
C GLY A 35 -14.85 -8.66 -18.12
N ILE A 36 -13.89 -8.07 -17.40
CA ILE A 36 -13.08 -8.79 -16.40
C ILE A 36 -13.95 -9.31 -15.25
N LYS A 37 -14.93 -8.52 -14.79
CA LYS A 37 -15.84 -8.93 -13.71
C LYS A 37 -16.71 -10.12 -14.12
N GLU A 38 -17.30 -10.07 -15.31
CA GLU A 38 -18.11 -11.16 -15.86
C GLU A 38 -17.26 -12.40 -16.13
N PHE A 39 -16.06 -12.22 -16.67
CA PHE A 39 -15.09 -13.31 -16.87
C PHE A 39 -14.73 -13.99 -15.55
N ARG A 40 -14.39 -13.20 -14.51
CA ARG A 40 -14.08 -13.73 -13.18
C ARG A 40 -15.27 -14.48 -12.57
N LYS A 41 -16.49 -13.98 -12.77
CA LYS A 41 -17.71 -14.63 -12.30
C LYS A 41 -17.92 -15.98 -12.99
N ALA A 42 -17.84 -16.02 -14.32
CA ALA A 42 -17.99 -17.26 -15.09
C ALA A 42 -16.90 -18.29 -14.75
N MET A 43 -15.66 -17.85 -14.55
CA MET A 43 -14.58 -18.75 -14.11
C MET A 43 -14.82 -19.31 -12.71
N HIS A 44 -15.41 -18.54 -11.80
CA HIS A 44 -15.74 -19.00 -10.46
C HIS A 44 -16.89 -20.02 -10.47
N ASP A 45 -17.91 -19.76 -11.27
CA ASP A 45 -19.08 -20.64 -11.44
C ASP A 45 -18.66 -22.01 -12.01
N VAL A 46 -17.84 -21.99 -13.08
CA VAL A 46 -17.26 -23.21 -13.66
C VAL A 46 -16.37 -23.96 -12.67
N GLN A 47 -15.58 -23.25 -11.86
CA GLN A 47 -14.76 -23.89 -10.83
C GLN A 47 -15.63 -24.54 -9.74
N GLU A 48 -16.72 -23.89 -9.34
CA GLU A 48 -17.66 -24.43 -8.36
C GLU A 48 -18.37 -25.68 -8.90
N GLU A 49 -18.84 -25.67 -10.17
CA GLU A 49 -19.46 -26.82 -10.83
C GLU A 49 -18.51 -28.03 -10.97
N ILE A 50 -17.23 -27.79 -11.24
CA ILE A 50 -16.22 -28.85 -11.34
C ILE A 50 -15.89 -29.42 -9.94
N ASP A 51 -15.92 -28.59 -8.90
CA ASP A 51 -15.61 -28.98 -7.51
C ASP A 51 -16.78 -29.69 -6.81
N VAL A 52 -18.02 -29.59 -7.31
CA VAL A 52 -19.17 -30.39 -6.77
C VAL A 52 -18.96 -31.91 -6.96
N ASN A 53 -18.01 -32.33 -7.80
CA ASN A 53 -17.62 -33.73 -7.96
C ASN A 53 -16.43 -34.16 -7.06
N ALA A 54 -15.92 -33.29 -6.18
CA ALA A 54 -14.87 -33.60 -5.20
C ALA A 54 -15.36 -33.37 -3.74
N PRO A 55 -14.90 -34.17 -2.76
CA PRO A 55 -15.40 -34.10 -1.39
C PRO A 55 -15.08 -32.77 -0.69
N PRO A 56 -15.97 -32.31 0.21
CA PRO A 56 -15.98 -30.93 0.69
C PRO A 56 -14.87 -30.68 1.72
N ALA A 57 -13.81 -30.02 1.31
CA ALA A 57 -12.90 -29.36 2.24
C ALA A 57 -12.40 -28.04 1.66
N ALA A 58 -12.64 -26.95 2.41
CA ALA A 58 -12.09 -25.61 2.25
C ALA A 58 -12.83 -24.60 1.33
N LYS A 59 -14.09 -24.28 1.66
CA LYS A 59 -14.63 -22.94 1.38
C LYS A 59 -14.22 -21.97 2.52
N SER A 60 -12.99 -21.47 2.48
CA SER A 60 -12.57 -20.33 3.30
C SER A 60 -12.92 -19.02 2.59
N SER A 61 -14.05 -18.45 2.98
CA SER A 61 -14.39 -17.05 2.75
C SER A 61 -13.23 -16.13 3.20
N PRO A 62 -12.74 -15.19 2.38
CA PRO A 62 -11.95 -14.08 2.89
C PRO A 62 -12.91 -13.13 3.60
N LYS A 63 -12.97 -13.25 4.92
CA LYS A 63 -13.45 -12.21 5.81
C LYS A 63 -12.60 -10.96 5.52
N ILE A 64 -13.20 -9.95 4.91
CA ILE A 64 -12.62 -8.61 4.86
C ILE A 64 -12.71 -8.08 6.30
N GLU A 65 -11.69 -8.39 7.08
CA GLU A 65 -11.41 -7.74 8.34
C GLU A 65 -10.66 -6.45 8.00
N THR A 66 -11.41 -5.34 8.07
CA THR A 66 -10.89 -3.98 8.13
C THR A 66 -9.88 -3.89 9.27
N ALA A 67 -8.62 -4.17 8.97
CA ALA A 67 -7.50 -3.86 9.85
C ALA A 67 -7.19 -2.38 9.71
N THR A 68 -7.83 -1.57 10.56
CA THR A 68 -7.22 -0.36 11.10
C THR A 68 -5.84 -0.75 11.64
N PRO A 69 -4.73 -0.20 11.11
CA PRO A 69 -3.44 -0.38 11.76
C PRO A 69 -3.39 0.53 13.00
N GLU A 70 -3.85 0.02 14.15
CA GLU A 70 -3.33 0.48 15.42
C GLU A 70 -1.87 0.03 15.55
N GLN A 71 -0.96 0.99 15.36
CA GLN A 71 0.44 0.83 15.72
C GLN A 71 0.55 0.71 17.25
N THR A 72 0.80 -0.50 17.73
CA THR A 72 1.44 -0.72 19.03
C THR A 72 2.81 -1.32 18.80
N VAL A 73 3.81 -0.70 19.42
CA VAL A 73 5.02 -1.24 20.08
C VAL A 73 6.15 -0.21 19.91
N SER A 74 6.08 0.85 20.72
CA SER A 74 7.27 1.53 21.21
C SER A 74 7.51 1.02 22.61
N GLN A 75 8.33 -0.01 22.74
CA GLN A 75 8.99 -0.43 23.98
C GLN A 75 10.01 -1.53 23.68
N LYS A 76 11.30 -1.17 23.64
CA LYS A 76 12.40 -2.02 24.14
C LYS A 76 13.56 -1.15 24.64
N PRO A 77 13.81 -1.15 25.97
CA PRO A 77 15.01 -0.60 26.58
C PRO A 77 16.21 -1.57 26.49
N ALA A 78 17.40 -1.01 26.80
CA ALA A 78 18.64 -1.65 27.26
C ALA A 78 19.83 -1.67 26.28
N GLU A 79 20.74 -0.72 26.53
CA GLU A 79 22.11 -0.98 27.00
C GLU A 79 23.28 -1.06 26.00
N ALA A 80 24.33 -0.32 26.40
CA ALA A 80 25.75 -0.38 26.04
C ALA A 80 26.23 0.42 24.81
N ALA A 81 26.72 1.65 25.07
CA ALA A 81 28.13 2.02 24.86
C ALA A 81 28.35 3.54 25.10
N GLU A 82 28.91 3.89 26.26
CA GLU A 82 29.85 5.02 26.35
C GLU A 82 31.08 4.71 25.47
N PRO A 83 31.68 5.69 24.75
CA PRO A 83 32.62 6.59 25.40
C PRO A 83 32.72 8.04 24.84
N ALA A 84 33.16 8.93 25.73
CA ALA A 84 34.16 9.97 25.51
C ALA A 84 33.91 11.14 24.52
N THR A 85 33.74 12.33 25.13
CA THR A 85 34.64 13.50 24.96
C THR A 85 34.52 14.36 23.69
N GLN A 86 33.89 15.54 23.84
CA GLN A 86 34.52 16.87 23.62
C GLN A 86 33.49 17.99 23.87
N GLN A 87 33.74 18.89 24.84
CA GLN A 87 34.25 20.27 24.66
C GLN A 87 33.25 21.19 23.94
N ALA A 88 32.99 22.43 24.35
CA ALA A 88 33.42 23.27 25.45
C ALA A 88 32.42 24.44 25.57
N GLU A 89 32.54 25.22 26.64
CA GLU A 89 32.32 26.67 26.72
C GLU A 89 31.22 27.32 25.85
N THR A 90 30.28 28.06 26.46
CA THR A 90 30.53 29.46 26.86
C THR A 90 29.29 30.04 27.56
N LYS A 91 29.59 30.86 28.59
CA LYS A 91 28.94 32.13 28.94
C LYS A 91 27.70 32.17 29.84
N LYS A 92 28.00 32.60 31.07
CA LYS A 92 27.40 33.71 31.84
C LYS A 92 25.88 33.74 31.95
N GLY A 93 25.38 33.65 33.19
CA GLY A 93 24.03 34.08 33.46
C GLY A 93 23.50 34.00 34.88
N LYS A 94 24.17 34.68 35.81
CA LYS A 94 23.50 35.39 36.92
C LYS A 94 22.94 34.57 38.11
N LEU A 95 23.73 34.65 39.17
CA LEU A 95 23.37 34.60 40.59
C LEU A 95 22.53 35.83 40.99
N GLN A 96 21.68 35.70 42.03
CA GLN A 96 20.88 36.73 42.73
C GLN A 96 19.52 37.04 42.06
N THR A 97 18.36 36.93 42.70
CA THR A 97 17.95 37.19 44.09
C THR A 97 16.75 36.31 44.44
#